data_AF-A0A7W0Y8I5-F1
#
_entry.id   AF-A0A7W0Y8I5-F1
#
_cell.length_a   1.000
_cell.length_b   1.000
_cell.length_c   1.000
_cell.angle_alpha   90.00
_cell.angle_beta   90.00
_cell.angle_gamma   90.00
#
_symmetry.space_group_name_H-M   'P 1'
#
loop_
_entity.id
_entity.type
_entity.pdbx_description
1 polymer ?
#
loop_
_entity_poly.entity_id
_entity_poly.type
_entity_poly.pdbx_seq_one_letter_code
_entity_poly.pdbx_strand_id
1 'polypeptide(L)'
;MNTVRRWIKGLLVAMTWMVGLFALLQLIPYGRTHSNPPITQEPAWDSPRTRELAVRACFDCHSNETKWPWYANVAPLSWAVQQDVEAGRSVANFSEWHRPYDLASYSGLSVKGGSMPPLKYGIAHPEANLSEAETLELARGLDATLGLR
;
A
#
# COMPACT_ATOMS: atom_id res chain seq x y z
N MET A 1 -8.32 -50.16 4.90
CA MET A 1 -7.80 -49.59 6.17
C MET A 1 -6.39 -48.97 6.01
N ASN A 2 -5.41 -49.69 5.43
CA ASN A 2 -4.01 -49.25 5.41
C ASN A 2 -3.72 -48.06 4.48
N THR A 3 -4.41 -47.98 3.35
CA THR A 3 -4.26 -46.86 2.39
C THR A 3 -4.78 -45.56 2.98
N VAL A 4 -6.00 -45.56 3.53
CA VAL A 4 -6.62 -44.39 4.19
C VAL A 4 -5.75 -43.88 5.35
N ARG A 5 -5.25 -44.77 6.20
CA ARG A 5 -4.34 -44.39 7.30
C ARG A 5 -3.03 -43.78 6.82
N ARG A 6 -2.49 -44.23 5.67
CA ARG A 6 -1.29 -43.63 5.04
C ARG A 6 -1.58 -42.23 4.51
N TRP A 7 -2.71 -42.01 3.86
CA TRP A 7 -3.12 -40.68 3.39
C TRP A 7 -3.32 -39.69 4.55
N ILE A 8 -4.01 -40.11 5.61
CA ILE A 8 -4.22 -39.29 6.81
C ILE A 8 -2.86 -38.89 7.43
N LYS A 9 -1.94 -39.84 7.59
CA LYS A 9 -0.59 -39.54 8.10
C LYS A 9 0.16 -38.56 7.19
N GLY A 10 0.07 -38.74 5.87
CA GLY A 10 0.69 -37.83 4.90
C GLY A 10 0.14 -36.39 5.03
N LEU A 11 -1.18 -36.25 5.14
CA LEU A 11 -1.84 -34.95 5.34
C LEU A 11 -1.43 -34.30 6.66
N LEU A 12 -1.37 -35.05 7.76
CA LEU A 12 -0.94 -34.52 9.05
C LEU A 12 0.51 -34.04 9.04
N VAL A 13 1.40 -34.80 8.38
CA VAL A 13 2.81 -34.40 8.21
C VAL A 13 2.89 -33.12 7.38
N ALA A 14 2.17 -33.03 6.26
CA ALA A 14 2.14 -31.81 5.44
C ALA A 14 1.61 -30.58 6.21
N MET A 15 0.53 -30.76 6.98
CA MET A 15 -0.03 -29.71 7.83
C MET A 15 0.99 -29.24 8.88
N THR A 16 1.70 -30.18 9.51
CA THR A 16 2.72 -29.86 10.53
C THR A 16 3.86 -29.05 9.91
N TRP A 17 4.33 -29.43 8.73
CA TRP A 17 5.35 -28.66 7.99
C TRP A 17 4.86 -27.26 7.61
N MET A 18 3.62 -27.13 7.15
CA MET A 18 3.05 -25.83 6.79
C MET A 18 2.94 -24.90 8.01
N VAL A 19 2.47 -25.41 9.15
CA VAL A 19 2.40 -24.65 10.40
C VAL A 19 3.80 -24.29 10.91
N GLY A 20 4.74 -25.23 10.85
CA GLY A 20 6.14 -24.98 11.23
C GLY A 20 6.79 -23.90 10.36
N LEU A 21 6.61 -23.97 9.04
CA LEU A 21 7.08 -22.95 8.11
C LEU A 21 6.43 -21.59 8.39
N PHE A 22 5.11 -21.54 8.59
CA PHE A 22 4.40 -20.31 8.92
C PHE A 22 4.94 -19.69 10.22
N ALA A 23 5.16 -20.49 11.27
CA ALA A 23 5.74 -20.02 12.53
C ALA A 23 7.17 -19.48 12.35
N LEU A 24 8.00 -20.14 11.54
CA LEU A 24 9.35 -19.67 11.20
C LEU A 24 9.32 -18.33 10.44
N LEU A 25 8.39 -18.16 9.49
CA LEU A 25 8.21 -16.87 8.78
C LEU A 25 7.89 -15.74 9.76
N GLN A 26 7.12 -15.99 10.82
CA GLN A 26 6.81 -14.98 11.83
C GLN A 26 8.01 -14.53 12.66
N LEU A 27 9.17 -15.21 12.61
CA LEU A 27 10.37 -14.81 13.35
C LEU A 27 11.14 -13.66 12.69
N ILE A 28 10.88 -13.38 11.41
CA ILE A 28 11.51 -12.25 10.70
C ILE A 28 10.70 -10.98 11.01
N PRO A 29 11.29 -9.98 11.71
CA PRO A 29 10.54 -8.84 12.25
C PRO A 29 10.22 -7.75 11.22
N TYR A 30 10.56 -7.94 9.95
CA TYR A 30 10.31 -6.95 8.90
C TYR A 30 8.81 -6.62 8.79
N GLY A 31 8.49 -5.33 8.63
CA GLY A 31 7.12 -4.85 8.51
C GLY A 31 6.26 -4.90 9.76
N ARG A 32 6.84 -5.05 10.97
CA ARG A 32 6.09 -5.07 12.25
C ARG A 32 6.15 -3.79 13.07
N THR A 33 7.04 -2.87 12.75
CA THR A 33 7.22 -1.63 13.54
C THR A 33 6.18 -0.56 13.22
N HIS A 34 5.62 -0.57 12.01
CA HIS A 34 4.54 0.32 11.56
C HIS A 34 4.81 1.80 11.87
N SER A 35 6.05 2.24 11.66
CA SER A 35 6.45 3.60 12.00
C SER A 35 5.91 4.61 10.99
N ASN A 36 5.23 5.62 11.52
CA ASN A 36 4.84 6.84 10.81
C ASN A 36 5.76 7.97 11.28
N PRO A 37 6.74 8.40 10.45
CA PRO A 37 7.59 9.53 10.80
C PRO A 37 6.78 10.83 10.94
N PRO A 38 7.36 11.90 11.51
CA PRO A 38 6.68 13.19 11.57
C PRO A 38 6.28 13.71 10.17
N ILE A 39 5.16 14.42 10.12
CA ILE A 39 4.77 15.19 8.93
C ILE A 39 5.56 16.49 8.96
N THR A 40 6.22 16.81 7.84
CA THR A 40 7.04 18.03 7.72
C THR A 40 6.38 19.07 6.83
N GLN A 41 5.88 18.65 5.67
CA GLN A 41 5.25 19.54 4.70
C GLN A 41 4.42 18.73 3.71
N GLU A 42 3.20 19.19 3.42
CA GLU A 42 2.38 18.72 2.31
C GLU A 42 2.56 19.55 1.05
N PRO A 43 2.24 19.02 -0.15
CA PRO A 43 2.07 19.85 -1.33
C PRO A 43 1.04 20.96 -1.11
N ALA A 44 1.24 22.06 -1.83
CA ALA A 44 0.21 23.07 -1.99
C ALA A 44 -0.88 22.53 -2.93
N TRP A 45 -1.79 21.73 -2.37
CA TRP A 45 -2.92 21.15 -3.09
C TRP A 45 -3.69 22.21 -3.86
N ASP A 46 -4.05 21.93 -5.12
CA ASP A 46 -4.86 22.83 -5.95
C ASP A 46 -6.22 23.13 -5.32
N SER A 47 -6.79 22.14 -4.61
CA SER A 47 -8.07 22.25 -3.93
C SER A 47 -8.17 21.30 -2.73
N PRO A 48 -9.06 21.59 -1.76
CA PRO A 48 -9.35 20.67 -0.66
C PRO A 48 -9.86 19.30 -1.14
N ARG A 49 -10.56 19.29 -2.29
CA ARG A 49 -11.13 18.07 -2.88
C ARG A 49 -10.06 17.15 -3.43
N THR A 50 -9.04 17.69 -4.09
CA THR A 50 -7.88 16.90 -4.54
C THR A 50 -7.19 16.24 -3.35
N ARG A 51 -6.94 17.00 -2.28
CA ARG A 51 -6.35 16.44 -1.05
C ARG A 51 -7.21 15.32 -0.47
N GLU A 52 -8.52 15.52 -0.38
CA GLU A 52 -9.46 14.51 0.14
C GLU A 52 -9.37 13.18 -0.65
N LEU A 53 -9.38 13.26 -1.98
CA LEU A 53 -9.25 12.09 -2.84
C LEU A 53 -7.85 11.44 -2.72
N ALA A 54 -6.78 12.24 -2.64
CA ALA A 54 -5.42 11.74 -2.44
C ALA A 54 -5.25 11.06 -1.07
N VAL A 55 -5.87 11.59 -0.01
CA VAL A 55 -5.87 10.94 1.32
C VAL A 55 -6.55 9.58 1.26
N ARG A 56 -7.67 9.48 0.54
CA ARG A 56 -8.41 8.22 0.40
C ARG A 56 -7.66 7.17 -0.41
N ALA A 57 -7.03 7.57 -1.51
CA ALA A 57 -6.50 6.64 -2.50
C ALA A 57 -4.98 6.44 -2.43
N CYS A 58 -4.23 7.38 -1.86
CA CYS A 58 -2.77 7.42 -2.00
C CYS A 58 -2.01 7.45 -0.67
N PHE A 59 -2.54 8.10 0.37
CA PHE A 59 -1.78 8.39 1.60
C PHE A 59 -1.25 7.15 2.31
N ASP A 60 -1.98 6.03 2.25
CA ASP A 60 -1.52 4.83 2.93
C ASP A 60 -0.16 4.33 2.42
N CYS A 61 0.17 4.54 1.14
CA CYS A 61 1.49 4.21 0.58
C CYS A 61 2.41 5.42 0.39
N HIS A 62 1.85 6.61 0.14
CA HIS A 62 2.58 7.81 -0.27
C HIS A 62 2.59 8.92 0.79
N SER A 63 2.37 8.63 2.07
CA SER A 63 2.51 9.62 3.13
C SER A 63 3.06 9.00 4.42
N ASN A 64 3.44 9.85 5.37
CA ASN A 64 3.76 9.43 6.74
C ASN A 64 2.49 9.22 7.59
N GLU A 65 1.29 9.22 6.98
CA GLU A 65 0.00 9.01 7.64
C GLU A 65 -0.59 7.63 7.33
N THR A 66 0.27 6.66 7.02
CA THR A 66 -0.16 5.29 6.69
C THR A 66 -1.05 4.69 7.76
N LYS A 67 -2.26 4.25 7.37
CA LYS A 67 -3.13 3.42 8.20
C LYS A 67 -2.75 1.96 8.01
N TRP A 68 -1.92 1.46 8.91
CA TRP A 68 -1.46 0.09 8.87
C TRP A 68 -2.62 -0.90 9.09
N PRO A 69 -2.98 -1.73 8.10
CA PRO A 69 -4.05 -2.69 8.25
C PRO A 69 -3.64 -3.83 9.19
N TRP A 70 -4.60 -4.53 9.79
CA TRP A 70 -4.32 -5.61 10.75
C TRP A 70 -3.39 -6.69 10.16
N TYR A 71 -3.53 -7.01 8.88
CA TYR A 71 -2.71 -8.01 8.19
C TYR A 71 -1.26 -7.57 7.97
N ALA A 72 -0.95 -6.29 8.16
CA ALA A 72 0.42 -5.79 8.17
C ALA A 72 1.23 -6.32 9.38
N ASN A 73 0.61 -7.06 10.31
CA ASN A 73 1.30 -7.69 11.44
C ASN A 73 1.74 -9.14 11.18
N VAL A 74 1.23 -9.76 10.11
CA VAL A 74 1.37 -11.21 9.85
C VAL A 74 2.19 -11.46 8.60
N ALA A 75 3.33 -12.13 8.73
CA ALA A 75 4.13 -12.51 7.57
C ALA A 75 3.40 -13.56 6.71
N PRO A 76 3.58 -13.56 5.37
CA PRO A 76 4.42 -12.64 4.60
C PRO A 76 3.73 -11.31 4.23
N LEU A 77 2.47 -11.11 4.62
CA LEU A 77 1.70 -9.90 4.26
C LEU A 77 2.31 -8.64 4.88
N SER A 78 2.82 -8.73 6.12
CA SER A 78 3.57 -7.64 6.76
C SER A 78 4.72 -7.13 5.90
N TRP A 79 5.43 -8.03 5.23
CA TRP A 79 6.57 -7.68 4.38
C TRP A 79 6.10 -6.99 3.10
N ALA A 80 5.05 -7.52 2.47
CA ALA A 80 4.49 -6.92 1.26
C ALA A 80 3.98 -5.50 1.51
N VAL A 81 3.23 -5.29 2.60
CA VAL A 81 2.74 -3.95 2.98
C VAL A 81 3.89 -3.00 3.27
N GLN A 82 4.87 -3.44 4.06
CA GLN A 82 6.04 -2.60 4.37
C GLN A 82 6.81 -2.20 3.12
N GLN A 83 7.04 -3.15 2.21
CA GLN A 83 7.72 -2.90 0.95
C GLN A 83 6.93 -1.93 0.05
N ASP A 84 5.60 -2.09 -0.05
CA ASP A 84 4.75 -1.19 -0.82
C ASP A 84 4.78 0.25 -0.27
N VAL A 85 4.77 0.42 1.06
CA VAL A 85 4.85 1.73 1.73
C VAL A 85 6.24 2.36 1.55
N GLU A 86 7.32 1.58 1.72
CA GLU A 86 8.69 2.06 1.50
C GLU A 86 8.92 2.49 0.04
N ALA A 87 8.48 1.66 -0.91
CA ALA A 87 8.57 1.96 -2.33
C ALA A 87 7.71 3.19 -2.70
N GLY A 88 6.47 3.27 -2.20
CA GLY A 88 5.57 4.41 -2.40
C GLY A 88 6.19 5.72 -1.93
N ARG A 89 6.61 5.79 -0.66
CA ARG A 89 7.27 6.97 -0.06
C ARG A 89 8.56 7.36 -0.79
N SER A 90 9.29 6.41 -1.37
CA SER A 90 10.51 6.69 -2.14
C SER A 90 10.25 7.40 -3.48
N VAL A 91 9.09 7.12 -4.10
CA VAL A 91 8.67 7.74 -5.36
C VAL A 91 7.99 9.09 -5.12
N ALA A 92 7.16 9.17 -4.08
CA ALA A 92 6.50 10.39 -3.62
C ALA A 92 6.07 10.22 -2.16
N ASN A 93 6.38 11.20 -1.29
CA ASN A 93 5.86 11.26 0.08
C ASN A 93 5.19 12.60 0.33
N PHE A 94 3.85 12.60 0.34
CA PHE A 94 3.02 13.77 0.59
C PHE A 94 3.22 14.39 1.96
N SER A 95 3.83 13.70 2.93
CA SER A 95 4.16 14.30 4.24
C SER A 95 5.56 14.93 4.29
N GLU A 96 6.37 14.77 3.24
CA GLU A 96 7.76 15.26 3.13
C GLU A 96 7.99 16.06 1.84
N TRP A 97 7.03 16.91 1.47
CA TRP A 97 6.98 17.59 0.18
C TRP A 97 8.03 18.68 -0.07
N HIS A 98 8.92 18.88 0.90
CA HIS A 98 10.13 19.70 0.79
C HIS A 98 11.24 19.00 -0.03
N ARG A 99 11.11 17.69 -0.27
CA ARG A 99 12.06 16.89 -1.06
C ARG A 99 11.70 16.85 -2.54
N PRO A 100 12.68 16.67 -3.44
CA PRO A 100 12.41 16.43 -4.85
C PRO A 100 11.85 15.01 -5.05
N TYR A 101 10.86 14.91 -5.94
CA TYR A 101 10.23 13.66 -6.35
C TYR A 101 10.01 13.70 -7.88
N ASP A 102 11.01 13.27 -8.64
CA ASP A 102 11.04 13.42 -10.11
C ASP A 102 9.85 12.74 -10.81
N LEU A 103 9.31 11.68 -10.19
CA LEU A 103 8.19 10.92 -10.74
C LEU A 103 6.80 11.40 -10.26
N ALA A 104 6.74 12.37 -9.35
CA ALA A 104 5.47 12.84 -8.80
C ALA A 104 4.57 13.51 -9.86
N SER A 105 5.15 14.14 -10.88
CA SER A 105 4.39 14.76 -11.98
C SER A 105 3.63 13.74 -12.83
N TYR A 106 3.98 12.44 -12.75
CA TYR A 106 3.29 11.36 -13.46
C TYR A 106 2.13 10.75 -12.65
N SER A 107 1.84 11.26 -11.45
CA SER A 107 0.77 10.69 -10.61
C SER A 107 -0.62 10.81 -11.25
N GLY A 108 -0.94 11.92 -11.91
CA GLY A 108 -2.21 12.08 -12.63
C GLY A 108 -2.36 11.08 -13.77
N LEU A 109 -1.29 10.85 -14.54
CA LEU A 109 -1.24 9.82 -15.57
C LEU A 109 -1.40 8.41 -14.99
N SER A 110 -0.78 8.13 -13.85
CA SER A 110 -0.85 6.82 -13.18
C SER A 110 -2.27 6.50 -12.69
N VAL A 111 -2.96 7.50 -12.14
CA VAL A 111 -4.36 7.40 -11.74
C VAL A 111 -5.26 7.19 -12.97
N LYS A 112 -5.12 8.03 -14.00
CA LYS A 112 -5.90 7.91 -15.24
C LYS A 112 -5.65 6.61 -16.00
N GLY A 113 -4.42 6.10 -15.95
CA GLY A 113 -4.01 4.84 -16.56
C GLY A 113 -4.40 3.60 -15.75
N GLY A 114 -4.98 3.77 -14.56
CA GLY A 114 -5.41 2.66 -13.69
C GLY A 114 -4.26 1.88 -13.05
N SER A 115 -3.02 2.39 -13.10
CA SER A 115 -1.89 1.77 -12.40
C SER A 115 -1.87 2.14 -10.91
N MET A 116 -2.49 3.28 -10.55
CA MET A 116 -2.64 3.75 -9.18
C MET A 116 -4.11 4.07 -8.85
N PRO A 117 -4.61 3.65 -7.67
CA PRO A 117 -4.00 2.67 -6.77
C PRO A 117 -3.88 1.29 -7.44
N PRO A 118 -2.88 0.45 -7.08
CA PRO A 118 -2.74 -0.88 -7.67
C PRO A 118 -3.98 -1.74 -7.42
N LEU A 119 -4.38 -2.58 -8.37
CA LEU A 119 -5.57 -3.43 -8.24
C LEU A 119 -5.60 -4.25 -6.93
N LYS A 120 -4.45 -4.80 -6.52
CA LYS A 120 -4.32 -5.55 -5.26
C LYS A 120 -4.72 -4.73 -4.03
N TYR A 121 -4.46 -3.42 -4.07
CA TYR A 121 -4.81 -2.49 -3.01
C TYR A 121 -6.31 -2.24 -3.00
N GLY A 122 -6.92 -1.93 -4.14
CA GLY A 122 -8.37 -1.70 -4.24
C GLY A 122 -9.25 -2.91 -3.88
N ILE A 123 -8.73 -4.14 -3.99
CA ILE A 123 -9.40 -5.36 -3.49
C ILE A 123 -9.41 -5.40 -1.96
N ALA A 124 -8.30 -5.02 -1.31
CA ALA A 124 -8.18 -5.02 0.15
C ALA A 124 -8.75 -3.75 0.81
N HIS A 125 -8.83 -2.65 0.04
CA HIS A 125 -9.25 -1.32 0.46
C HIS A 125 -10.32 -0.76 -0.49
N PRO A 126 -11.58 -1.24 -0.41
CA PRO A 126 -12.64 -0.77 -1.30
C PRO A 126 -12.91 0.74 -1.22
N GLU A 127 -12.61 1.37 -0.08
CA GLU A 127 -12.71 2.81 0.15
C GLU A 127 -11.80 3.66 -0.75
N ALA A 128 -10.72 3.05 -1.25
CA ALA A 128 -9.75 3.66 -2.15
C ALA A 128 -10.16 3.54 -3.63
N ASN A 129 -11.20 2.76 -3.94
CA ASN A 129 -11.71 2.66 -5.31
C ASN A 129 -12.42 3.95 -5.70
N LEU A 130 -11.86 4.62 -6.71
CA LEU A 130 -12.38 5.86 -7.26
C LEU A 130 -13.43 5.54 -8.34
N SER A 131 -14.52 6.29 -8.36
CA SER A 131 -15.38 6.34 -9.54
C SER A 131 -14.64 6.94 -10.74
N GLU A 132 -15.18 6.77 -11.95
CA GLU A 132 -14.60 7.40 -13.15
C GLU A 132 -14.52 8.92 -13.01
N ALA A 133 -15.55 9.55 -12.45
CA ALA A 133 -15.57 10.99 -12.20
C ALA A 133 -14.50 11.41 -11.19
N GLU A 134 -14.37 10.69 -10.07
CA GLU A 134 -13.32 10.95 -9.07
C GLU A 134 -11.92 10.68 -9.61
N THR A 135 -11.75 9.69 -10.49
CA THR A 135 -10.47 9.39 -11.15
C THR A 135 -10.03 10.57 -12.01
N LEU A 136 -10.94 11.12 -12.83
CA LEU A 136 -10.66 12.28 -13.67
C LEU A 136 -10.48 13.57 -12.85
N GLU A 137 -11.20 13.71 -11.74
CA GLU A 137 -11.04 14.83 -10.81
C GLU A 137 -9.68 14.78 -10.12
N LEU A 138 -9.33 13.64 -9.50
CA LEU A 138 -8.06 13.43 -8.83
C LEU A 138 -6.89 13.58 -9.81
N ALA A 139 -6.97 13.00 -11.00
CA ALA A 139 -5.89 13.11 -11.99
C ALA A 139 -5.61 14.57 -12.35
N ARG A 140 -6.65 15.38 -12.62
CA ARG A 140 -6.48 16.81 -12.90
C ARG A 140 -5.93 17.59 -11.71
N GLY A 141 -6.41 17.28 -10.51
CA GLY A 141 -5.91 17.91 -9.29
C GLY A 141 -4.44 17.58 -9.02
N LEU A 142 -4.03 16.33 -9.25
CA LEU A 142 -2.63 15.91 -9.16
C LEU A 142 -1.77 16.62 -10.22
N ASP A 143 -2.24 16.74 -11.47
CA ASP A 143 -1.50 17.48 -12.50
C ASP A 143 -1.33 18.96 -12.13
N ALA A 144 -2.37 19.59 -11.57
CA ALA A 144 -2.31 20.98 -11.10
C ALA A 144 -1.41 21.17 -9.86
N THR A 145 -1.43 20.20 -8.95
CA THR A 145 -0.67 20.24 -7.69
C THR A 145 0.82 19.89 -7.90
N LEU A 146 1.11 18.93 -8.79
CA LEU A 146 2.41 18.25 -8.90
C LEU A 146 3.11 18.50 -10.25
N GLY A 147 2.38 18.92 -11.29
CA GLY A 147 2.87 19.03 -12.66
C GLY A 147 3.60 20.34 -13.01
N LEU A 148 3.69 21.30 -12.08
CA LEU A 148 4.32 22.61 -12.27
C LEU A 148 5.53 22.82 -11.34
N ARG A 149 6.54 21.96 -11.45
CA ARG A 149 7.85 22.18 -10.85
C ARG A 149 8.93 22.33 -11.91
#